data_AF-A0A5B2V9B8-F1
#
_entry.id   AF-A0A5B2V9B8-F1
#
_cell.length_a   1.000
_cell.length_b   1.000
_cell.length_c   1.000
_cell.angle_alpha   90.00
_cell.angle_beta   90.00
_cell.angle_gamma   90.00
#
_symmetry.space_group_name_H-M   'P 1'
#
loop_
_entity.id
_entity.type
_entity.pdbx_description
1 polymer ?
#
loop_
_entity_poly.entity_id
_entity_poly.type
_entity_poly.pdbx_seq_one_letter_code
_entity_poly.pdbx_strand_id
1 'polypeptide(L)'
;MTENDFIPTNLESASEDKRAALSYVVEAFVEGQLDGIDADCMAQAALFAAFQELVETYGEEAAAVYAETLPSRIRSGAFSTALRH
;
A
#
# COMPACT_ATOMS: atom_id res chain seq x y z
N MET A 1 -25.24 30.33 9.23
CA MET A 1 -24.07 30.41 8.33
C MET A 1 -22.89 29.84 9.08
N THR A 2 -22.62 28.56 8.86
CA THR A 2 -21.33 27.94 9.19
C THR A 2 -20.87 27.29 7.91
N GLU A 3 -19.86 27.91 7.32
CA GLU A 3 -19.10 27.41 6.17
C GLU A 3 -18.40 26.11 6.58
N ASN A 4 -19.06 24.96 6.41
CA ASN A 4 -18.47 23.67 6.72
C ASN A 4 -18.64 22.69 5.55
N ASP A 5 -17.48 22.15 5.15
CA ASP A 5 -17.25 20.98 4.31
C ASP A 5 -17.50 21.09 2.81
N PHE A 6 -16.65 21.87 2.15
CA PHE A 6 -16.18 21.49 0.82
C PHE A 6 -14.96 20.57 0.96
N ILE A 7 -15.15 19.36 1.51
CA ILE A 7 -14.16 18.31 1.29
C ILE A 7 -14.29 17.93 -0.18
N PRO A 8 -13.22 18.07 -0.99
CA PRO A 8 -13.32 17.72 -2.39
C PRO A 8 -13.63 16.22 -2.47
N THR A 9 -14.79 15.87 -3.05
CA THR A 9 -15.30 14.50 -3.26
C THR A 9 -14.24 13.54 -3.83
N ASN A 10 -13.24 14.09 -4.53
CA ASN A 10 -12.10 13.36 -5.09
C ASN A 10 -11.16 12.72 -4.04
N LEU A 11 -11.10 13.25 -2.81
CA LEU A 11 -10.23 12.71 -1.76
C LEU A 11 -10.87 11.51 -1.05
N GLU A 12 -12.20 11.55 -0.87
CA GLU A 12 -13.00 10.42 -0.37
C GLU A 12 -12.98 9.28 -1.39
N SER A 13 -13.23 9.56 -2.68
CA SER A 13 -13.16 8.54 -3.73
C SER A 13 -11.76 7.94 -3.88
N ALA A 14 -10.70 8.74 -3.79
CA ALA A 14 -9.33 8.22 -3.83
C ALA A 14 -9.01 7.33 -2.61
N SER A 15 -9.66 7.55 -1.46
CA SER A 15 -9.55 6.66 -0.30
C SER A 15 -10.35 5.37 -0.49
N GLU A 16 -11.53 5.45 -1.10
CA GLU A 16 -12.37 4.29 -1.45
C GLU A 16 -11.67 3.40 -2.48
N ASP A 17 -11.12 4.00 -3.54
CA ASP A 17 -10.37 3.29 -4.59
C ASP A 17 -9.13 2.58 -4.01
N LYS A 18 -8.38 3.26 -3.13
CA LYS A 18 -7.25 2.65 -2.42
C LYS A 18 -7.68 1.49 -1.55
N ARG A 19 -8.82 1.62 -0.87
CA ARG A 19 -9.35 0.55 -0.02
C ARG A 19 -9.83 -0.64 -0.84
N ALA A 20 -10.47 -0.40 -1.98
CA ALA A 20 -10.89 -1.44 -2.91
C ALA A 20 -9.67 -2.18 -3.49
N ALA A 21 -8.66 -1.45 -3.98
CA ALA A 21 -7.40 -2.03 -4.46
C ALA A 21 -6.72 -2.89 -3.40
N LEU A 22 -6.69 -2.42 -2.14
CA LEU A 22 -6.14 -3.21 -1.04
C LEU A 22 -6.94 -4.50 -0.78
N SER A 23 -8.27 -4.46 -0.91
CA SER A 23 -9.11 -5.68 -0.80
C SER A 23 -8.71 -6.71 -1.85
N TYR A 24 -8.58 -6.29 -3.12
CA TYR A 24 -8.14 -7.18 -4.20
C TYR A 24 -6.75 -7.78 -3.94
N VAL A 25 -5.82 -6.99 -3.43
CA VAL A 25 -4.49 -7.50 -3.07
C VAL A 25 -4.58 -8.52 -1.93
N VAL A 26 -5.38 -8.26 -0.89
CA VAL A 26 -5.57 -9.20 0.22
C VAL A 26 -6.23 -10.50 -0.26
N GLU A 27 -7.23 -10.41 -1.14
CA GLU A 27 -7.87 -11.58 -1.75
C GLU A 27 -6.87 -12.41 -2.55
N ALA A 28 -6.02 -11.78 -3.37
CA ALA A 28 -4.96 -12.47 -4.10
C ALA A 28 -3.95 -13.16 -3.16
N PHE A 29 -3.67 -12.58 -1.99
CA PHE A 29 -2.83 -13.22 -0.96
C PHE A 29 -3.48 -14.47 -0.39
N VAL A 30 -4.80 -14.41 -0.13
CA VAL A 30 -5.55 -15.58 0.36
C VAL A 30 -5.55 -16.69 -0.69
N GLU A 31 -5.79 -16.36 -1.96
CA GLU A 31 -5.75 -17.32 -3.06
C GLU A 31 -4.37 -17.95 -3.23
N GLY A 32 -3.30 -17.15 -3.26
CA GLY A 32 -1.94 -17.67 -3.34
C GLY A 32 -1.60 -18.60 -2.18
N GLN A 33 -2.10 -18.31 -0.97
CA GLN A 33 -1.90 -19.18 0.17
C GLN A 33 -2.66 -20.51 0.04
N LEU A 34 -3.86 -20.51 -0.54
CA LEU A 34 -4.64 -21.72 -0.84
C LEU A 34 -3.95 -22.60 -1.89
N ASP A 35 -3.25 -21.98 -2.85
CA ASP A 35 -2.42 -22.66 -3.84
C ASP A 35 -1.08 -23.17 -3.27
N GLY A 36 -0.81 -22.92 -1.98
CA GLY A 36 0.39 -23.37 -1.28
C GLY A 36 1.60 -22.46 -1.44
N ILE A 37 1.42 -21.24 -1.95
CA ILE A 37 2.48 -20.23 -2.00
C ILE A 37 2.72 -19.70 -0.58
N ASP A 38 3.98 -19.57 -0.21
CA ASP A 38 4.35 -19.02 1.09
C ASP A 38 4.03 -17.52 1.20
N ALA A 39 3.57 -17.09 2.38
CA ALA A 39 3.16 -15.72 2.62
C ALA A 39 4.32 -14.72 2.43
N ASP A 40 5.54 -15.12 2.78
CA ASP A 40 6.73 -14.29 2.58
C ASP A 40 7.04 -14.10 1.08
N CYS A 41 6.87 -15.15 0.27
CA CYS A 41 6.99 -15.07 -1.19
C CYS A 41 5.93 -14.13 -1.79
N MET A 42 4.67 -14.22 -1.35
CA MET A 42 3.61 -13.30 -1.78
C MET A 42 3.93 -11.85 -1.43
N ALA A 43 4.42 -11.60 -0.22
CA ALA A 43 4.82 -10.26 0.22
C ALA A 43 5.94 -9.68 -0.66
N GLN A 44 6.96 -10.47 -0.97
CA GLN A 44 8.06 -10.03 -1.84
C GLN A 44 7.58 -9.74 -3.27
N ALA A 45 6.73 -10.61 -3.82
CA ALA A 45 6.15 -10.41 -5.15
C ALA A 45 5.30 -9.13 -5.21
N ALA A 46 4.48 -8.88 -4.20
CA ALA A 46 3.66 -7.68 -4.12
C ALA A 46 4.51 -6.41 -3.98
N LEU A 47 5.59 -6.44 -3.19
CA LEU A 47 6.52 -5.32 -3.09
C LEU A 47 7.20 -5.04 -4.44
N PHE A 48 7.63 -6.07 -5.14
CA PHE A 48 8.24 -5.93 -6.47
C PHE A 48 7.26 -5.29 -7.45
N ALA A 49 6.03 -5.81 -7.54
CA ALA A 49 4.99 -5.26 -8.41
C ALA A 49 4.66 -3.80 -8.05
N ALA A 50 4.55 -3.49 -6.75
CA ALA A 50 4.29 -2.12 -6.30
C ALA A 50 5.42 -1.16 -6.69
N PHE A 51 6.70 -1.55 -6.54
CA PHE A 51 7.81 -0.71 -6.97
C PHE A 51 7.91 -0.59 -8.48
N GLN A 52 7.61 -1.64 -9.24
CA GLN A 52 7.54 -1.57 -10.70
C GLN A 52 6.54 -0.52 -11.16
N GLU A 53 5.33 -0.52 -10.59
CA GLU A 53 4.28 0.48 -10.91
C GLU A 53 4.72 1.90 -10.53
N LEU A 54 5.37 2.07 -9.37
CA LEU A 54 5.90 3.38 -8.94
C LEU A 54 6.97 3.90 -9.91
N VAL A 55 7.87 3.03 -10.36
CA VAL A 55 8.91 3.39 -11.33
C VAL A 55 8.29 3.70 -12.69
N GLU A 56 7.31 2.93 -13.14
CA GLU A 56 6.62 3.14 -14.42
C GLU A 56 5.84 4.47 -14.43
N THR A 57 5.16 4.78 -13.33
CA THR A 57 4.31 5.98 -13.22
C THR A 57 5.12 7.25 -12.94
N TYR A 58 6.13 7.17 -12.08
CA TYR A 58 6.83 8.36 -11.53
C TYR A 58 8.33 8.42 -11.85
N GLY A 59 8.92 7.34 -12.36
CA GLY A 59 10.35 7.21 -12.62
C GLY A 59 11.15 6.65 -11.44
N GLU A 60 12.38 6.18 -11.76
CA GLU A 60 13.27 5.50 -10.82
C GLU A 60 13.64 6.37 -9.60
N GLU A 61 13.98 7.64 -9.83
CA GLU A 61 14.40 8.55 -8.76
C GLU A 61 13.26 8.84 -7.77
N ALA A 62 12.04 9.04 -8.28
CA ALA A 62 10.88 9.27 -7.43
C ALA A 62 10.54 8.03 -6.58
N ALA A 63 10.66 6.84 -7.16
CA ALA A 63 10.50 5.58 -6.44
C ALA A 63 11.59 5.38 -5.37
N ALA A 64 12.83 5.75 -5.66
CA ALA A 64 13.94 5.71 -4.70
C ALA A 64 13.70 6.63 -3.50
N VAL A 65 13.32 7.89 -3.75
CA VAL A 65 12.95 8.85 -2.69
C VAL A 65 11.78 8.34 -1.84
N TYR A 66 10.77 7.72 -2.46
CA TYR A 66 9.70 7.08 -1.71
C TYR A 66 10.23 5.96 -0.81
N ALA A 67 11.12 5.10 -1.33
CA ALA A 67 11.70 3.98 -0.61
C ALA A 67 12.56 4.42 0.60
N GLU A 68 13.25 5.55 0.51
CA GLU A 68 14.03 6.13 1.63
C GLU A 68 13.18 6.41 2.87
N THR A 69 11.87 6.66 2.70
CA THR A 69 10.95 6.90 3.82
C THR A 69 10.52 5.61 4.53
N LEU A 70 10.62 4.45 3.86
CA LEU A 70 10.09 3.17 4.37
C LEU A 70 10.79 2.72 5.67
N PRO A 71 12.12 2.77 5.81
CA PRO A 71 12.78 2.37 7.06
C PRO A 71 12.31 3.16 8.28
N SER A 72 11.95 4.44 8.10
CA SER A 72 11.40 5.27 9.17
C SER A 72 9.97 4.83 9.52
N ARG A 73 9.12 4.63 8.51
CA ARG A 73 7.72 4.19 8.69
C ARG A 73 7.60 2.79 9.29
N ILE A 74 8.49 1.87 8.90
CA ILE A 74 8.53 0.51 9.48
C ILE A 74 8.89 0.58 10.96
N ARG A 75 9.93 1.34 11.31
CA ARG A 75 10.38 1.49 12.71
C ARG A 75 9.38 2.26 13.58
N SER A 76 8.57 3.15 12.99
CA SER A 76 7.48 3.82 13.72
C SER A 76 6.25 2.94 13.91
N GLY A 77 6.24 1.71 13.38
CA GLY A 77 5.13 0.78 13.50
C GLY A 77 3.98 1.05 12.54
N ALA A 78 4.16 1.86 11.50
CA ALA A 78 3.09 2.26 10.56
C ALA A 78 2.43 1.07 9.82
N PHE A 79 3.11 -0.08 9.78
CA PHE A 79 2.63 -1.31 9.13
C PHE A 79 2.37 -2.45 10.13
N SER A 80 2.51 -2.18 11.43
CA SER A 80 2.24 -3.18 12.47
C SER A 80 0.78 -3.12 12.89
N THR A 81 0.04 -4.22 12.72
CA THR A 81 -1.36 -4.35 13.18
C THR A 81 -1.46 -4.68 14.68
N ALA A 82 -0.34 -5.00 15.33
CA ALA A 82 -0.17 -5.11 16.77
C ALA A 82 1.24 -4.62 17.15
N LEU A 83 1.38 -3.91 18.28
CA LEU A 83 2.67 -3.49 18.82
C LEU A 83 3.54 -4.75 19.05
N ARG A 84 4.55 -4.95 18.21
CA ARG A 84 5.58 -5.96 18.45
C ARG A 84 6.74 -5.27 19.16
N HIS A 85 6.80 -5.49 20.48
CA HIS A 85 7.93 -5.13 21.34
C HIS A 85 9.09 -6.10 21.16
#